data_AF-A0A5C4PI29-F1
#
_entry.id   AF-A0A5C4PI29-F1
#
_cell.length_a   1.000
_cell.length_b   1.000
_cell.length_c   1.000
_cell.angle_alpha   90.00
_cell.angle_beta   90.00
_cell.angle_gamma   90.00
#
_symmetry.space_group_name_H-M   'P 1'
#
loop_
_entity.id
_entity.type
_entity.pdbx_description
1 polymer ?
#
loop_
_entity_poly.entity_id
_entity_poly.type
_entity_poly.pdbx_seq_one_letter_code
_entity_poly.pdbx_strand_id
1 'polypeptide(L)'
;MTEQKKGQPTKASPKKSQTDTTTGTGKAPTKISRVLGHFLQDRSLNRFEAERLGDHCLHSTISSLANGYGLNFNRLMERVPNHWGLPCLVTRYSLPTSEHKRGRNVLAMLEKTGASRRQVAA
;
A
#
# COMPACT_ATOMS: atom_id res chain seq x y z
N MET A 1 8.27 52.82 -33.86
CA MET A 1 7.15 51.89 -33.60
C MET A 1 7.73 50.52 -33.28
N THR A 2 8.03 50.39 -32.00
CA THR A 2 7.90 49.24 -31.10
C THR A 2 7.64 47.85 -31.71
N GLU A 3 8.58 46.96 -31.42
CA GLU A 3 8.49 45.54 -31.11
C GLU A 3 7.13 44.84 -31.26
N GLN A 4 7.14 43.63 -31.84
CA GLN A 4 6.76 42.44 -31.08
C GLN A 4 7.27 41.13 -31.71
N LYS A 5 8.20 40.53 -30.97
CA LYS A 5 8.85 39.23 -31.13
C LYS A 5 7.85 38.13 -30.73
N LYS A 6 7.38 37.32 -31.69
CA LYS A 6 6.53 36.16 -31.39
C LYS A 6 7.39 34.96 -31.01
N GLY A 7 7.38 34.65 -29.72
CA GLY A 7 8.11 33.56 -29.10
C GLY A 7 7.65 32.17 -29.56
N GLN A 8 8.63 31.30 -29.72
CA GLN A 8 8.53 29.89 -30.02
C GLN A 8 8.34 29.12 -28.70
N PRO A 9 7.32 28.26 -28.54
CA PRO A 9 7.25 27.41 -27.36
C PRO A 9 8.17 26.19 -27.55
N THR A 10 9.32 26.25 -26.90
CA THR A 10 10.22 25.10 -26.70
C THR A 10 9.52 24.06 -25.83
N LYS A 11 9.05 22.96 -26.43
CA LYS A 11 8.59 21.80 -25.65
C LYS A 11 9.81 21.10 -25.07
N ALA A 12 10.01 21.34 -23.78
CA ALA A 12 10.97 20.65 -22.94
C ALA A 12 10.72 19.13 -22.90
N SER A 13 11.83 18.41 -22.79
CA SER A 13 12.01 16.96 -22.73
C SER A 13 11.01 16.20 -21.85
N PRO A 14 10.63 14.97 -22.22
CA PRO A 14 10.12 14.04 -21.23
C PRO A 14 11.30 13.56 -20.37
N LYS A 15 11.42 14.13 -19.16
CA LYS A 15 12.29 13.59 -18.12
C LYS A 15 11.74 12.20 -17.77
N LYS A 16 12.49 11.18 -18.19
CA LYS A 16 12.39 9.80 -17.76
C LYS A 16 12.40 9.79 -16.23
N SER A 17 11.24 9.58 -15.59
CA SER A 17 11.17 9.40 -14.14
C SER A 17 11.93 8.12 -13.81
N GLN A 18 13.15 8.32 -13.33
CA GLN A 18 13.96 7.29 -12.72
C GLN A 18 13.22 6.88 -11.44
N THR A 19 12.45 5.78 -11.50
CA THR A 19 12.06 5.08 -10.29
C THR A 19 13.30 4.37 -9.79
N ASP A 20 13.78 4.89 -8.67
CA ASP A 20 14.98 4.46 -7.98
C ASP A 20 14.99 2.95 -7.75
N THR A 21 16.16 2.38 -7.94
CA THR A 21 16.41 0.94 -7.87
C THR A 21 16.69 0.59 -6.43
N THR A 22 15.93 -0.32 -5.84
CA THR A 22 16.42 -1.06 -4.67
C THR A 22 16.35 -2.55 -4.97
N THR A 23 17.39 -3.02 -5.66
CA THR A 23 17.77 -4.42 -5.78
C THR A 23 18.28 -4.89 -4.42
N GLY A 24 17.36 -5.14 -3.49
CA GLY A 24 17.63 -6.01 -2.35
C GLY A 24 17.31 -7.44 -2.76
N THR A 25 18.25 -8.37 -2.65
CA THR A 25 18.04 -9.82 -2.80
C THR A 25 17.11 -10.44 -1.73
N GLY A 26 16.18 -9.65 -1.18
CA GLY A 26 15.08 -10.08 -0.32
C GLY A 26 13.86 -10.45 -1.16
N LYS A 27 13.63 -11.75 -1.34
CA LYS A 27 12.49 -12.30 -2.10
C LYS A 27 11.16 -11.70 -1.66
N ALA A 28 10.27 -11.43 -2.63
CA ALA A 28 9.08 -10.60 -2.49
C ALA A 28 8.23 -10.86 -1.22
N PRO A 29 7.81 -9.79 -0.53
CA PRO A 29 6.95 -9.89 0.65
C PRO A 29 5.59 -10.51 0.32
N THR A 30 5.10 -11.37 1.21
CA THR A 30 3.74 -11.95 1.14
C THR A 30 2.69 -10.83 1.05
N LYS A 31 1.49 -11.12 0.51
CA LYS A 31 0.42 -10.10 0.41
C LYS A 31 0.11 -9.44 1.77
N ILE A 32 0.11 -10.24 2.84
CA ILE A 32 -0.16 -9.76 4.21
C ILE A 32 0.97 -8.86 4.71
N SER A 33 2.23 -9.22 4.49
CA SER A 33 3.37 -8.40 4.90
C SER A 33 3.45 -7.09 4.12
N ARG A 34 3.12 -7.07 2.82
CA ARG A 34 3.01 -5.83 2.02
C ARG A 34 1.98 -4.86 2.61
N VAL A 35 0.78 -5.36 2.86
CA VAL A 35 -0.32 -4.56 3.41
C VAL A 35 0.03 -4.06 4.82
N LEU A 36 0.56 -4.92 5.69
CA LEU A 36 0.98 -4.54 7.04
C LEU A 36 2.13 -3.50 7.02
N GLY A 37 3.12 -3.69 6.14
CA GLY A 37 4.21 -2.75 5.96
C GLY A 37 3.72 -1.37 5.52
N HIS A 38 2.69 -1.31 4.68
CA HIS A 38 2.06 -0.05 4.28
C HIS A 38 1.37 0.66 5.47
N PHE A 39 0.64 -0.09 6.32
CA PHE A 39 0.02 0.50 7.52
C PHE A 39 1.03 1.01 8.55
N LEU A 40 2.20 0.38 8.67
CA LEU A 40 3.27 0.79 9.58
C LEU A 40 3.97 2.08 9.16
N GLN A 41 3.74 2.58 7.95
CA GLN A 41 4.23 3.88 7.46
C GLN A 41 3.22 5.01 7.71
N ASP A 42 2.34 4.85 8.71
CA ASP A 42 1.24 5.79 9.04
C ASP A 42 0.26 6.04 7.87
N ARG A 43 0.16 5.10 6.94
CA ARG A 43 -0.79 5.18 5.82
C ARG A 43 -2.08 4.44 6.16
N SER A 44 -3.17 4.90 5.57
CA SER A 44 -4.45 4.21 5.57
C SER A 44 -4.72 3.59 4.20
N LEU A 45 -5.59 2.58 4.16
CA LEU A 45 -5.99 1.94 2.91
C LEU A 45 -7.49 1.68 2.89
N ASN A 46 -8.10 1.92 1.74
CA ASN A 46 -9.35 1.27 1.37
C ASN A 46 -9.10 0.14 0.36
N ARG A 47 -10.16 -0.60 0.03
CA ARG A 47 -10.13 -1.74 -0.91
C ARG A 47 -9.50 -1.40 -2.26
N PHE A 48 -9.80 -0.24 -2.83
CA PHE A 48 -9.34 0.14 -4.17
C PHE A 48 -7.86 0.52 -4.19
N GLU A 49 -7.37 1.10 -3.10
CA GLU A 49 -5.95 1.40 -2.91
C GLU A 49 -5.15 0.10 -2.65
N ALA A 50 -5.70 -0.81 -1.85
CA ALA A 50 -5.07 -2.10 -1.54
C ALA A 50 -4.89 -2.99 -2.78
N GLU A 51 -5.77 -2.88 -3.79
CA GLU A 51 -5.63 -3.58 -5.05
C GLU A 51 -4.30 -3.24 -5.76
N ARG A 52 -3.85 -1.98 -5.69
CA ARG A 52 -2.55 -1.57 -6.25
C ARG A 52 -1.37 -2.23 -5.55
N LEU A 53 -1.56 -2.71 -4.32
CA LEU A 53 -0.57 -3.47 -3.56
C LEU A 53 -0.68 -4.99 -3.82
N GLY A 54 -1.61 -5.41 -4.68
CA GLY A 54 -1.91 -6.80 -5.01
C GLY A 54 -2.80 -7.50 -3.98
N ASP A 55 -3.58 -6.74 -3.20
CA ASP A 55 -4.56 -7.29 -2.26
C ASP A 55 -6.00 -6.96 -2.67
N HIS A 56 -6.66 -7.91 -3.34
CA HIS A 56 -8.04 -7.74 -3.81
C HIS A 56 -9.09 -7.86 -2.69
N CYS A 57 -8.72 -8.49 -1.56
CA CYS A 57 -9.64 -8.80 -0.46
C CYS A 57 -9.17 -8.18 0.85
N LEU A 58 -9.00 -6.84 0.88
CA LEU A 58 -8.52 -6.11 2.05
C LEU A 58 -9.28 -6.46 3.33
N HIS A 59 -10.61 -6.59 3.26
CA HIS A 59 -11.42 -6.92 4.43
C HIS A 59 -11.03 -8.27 5.06
N SER A 60 -10.72 -9.27 4.24
CA SER A 60 -10.23 -10.58 4.68
C SER A 60 -8.82 -10.49 5.24
N THR A 61 -7.93 -9.73 4.59
CA THR A 61 -6.56 -9.50 5.08
C THR A 61 -6.56 -8.84 6.45
N ILE A 62 -7.38 -7.80 6.67
CA ILE A 62 -7.55 -7.15 7.97
C ILE A 62 -8.12 -8.13 9.00
N SER A 63 -9.09 -8.96 8.63
CA SER A 63 -9.62 -10.00 9.53
C SER A 63 -8.53 -10.99 9.96
N SER A 64 -7.68 -11.44 9.03
CA SER A 64 -6.54 -12.30 9.35
C SER A 64 -5.53 -11.61 10.27
N LEU A 65 -5.23 -10.33 10.03
CA LEU A 65 -4.32 -9.54 10.88
C LEU A 65 -4.90 -9.32 12.29
N ALA A 66 -6.19 -9.04 12.40
CA ALA A 66 -6.85 -8.81 13.67
C ALA A 66 -7.02 -10.09 14.49
N ASN A 67 -7.62 -11.12 13.90
CA ASN A 67 -7.96 -12.34 14.62
C ASN A 67 -6.76 -13.29 14.75
N GLY A 68 -5.90 -13.35 13.72
CA GLY A 68 -4.75 -14.26 13.70
C GLY A 68 -3.51 -13.71 14.41
N TYR A 69 -3.34 -12.39 14.45
CA TYR A 69 -2.14 -11.75 15.02
C TYR A 69 -2.46 -10.73 16.12
N GLY A 70 -3.74 -10.54 16.45
CA GLY A 70 -4.15 -9.68 17.56
C GLY A 70 -3.90 -8.19 17.31
N LEU A 71 -3.96 -7.72 16.06
CA LEU A 71 -3.80 -6.30 15.72
C LEU A 71 -5.14 -5.57 15.69
N ASN A 72 -5.24 -4.43 16.35
CA ASN A 72 -6.45 -3.62 16.33
C ASN A 72 -6.39 -2.55 15.22
N PHE A 73 -7.40 -2.54 14.35
CA PHE A 73 -7.49 -1.57 13.26
C PHE A 73 -8.64 -0.60 13.46
N ASN A 74 -8.39 0.67 13.16
CA ASN A 74 -9.43 1.67 13.05
C ASN A 74 -10.20 1.47 11.74
N ARG A 75 -11.52 1.61 11.80
CA ARG A 75 -12.43 1.40 10.67
C ARG A 75 -13.30 2.63 10.50
N LEU A 76 -13.19 3.29 9.36
CA LEU A 76 -13.97 4.48 9.04
C LEU A 76 -14.71 4.26 7.72
N MET A 77 -16.01 4.59 7.69
CA MET A 77 -16.77 4.56 6.44
C MET A 77 -16.36 5.74 5.56
N GLU A 78 -16.01 5.45 4.31
CA GLU A 78 -15.57 6.41 3.29
C GLU A 78 -16.47 6.28 2.05
N ARG A 79 -16.88 7.43 1.49
CA ARG A 79 -17.61 7.49 0.22
C ARG A 79 -16.61 7.64 -0.92
N VAL A 80 -16.58 6.67 -1.83
CA VAL A 80 -15.73 6.69 -3.03
C VAL A 80 -16.59 6.91 -4.27
N PRO A 81 -16.24 7.87 -5.15
CA PRO A 81 -16.95 8.09 -6.40
C PRO A 81 -17.00 6.83 -7.26
N ASN A 82 -18.13 6.56 -7.89
CA ASN A 82 -18.26 5.53 -8.93
C ASN A 82 -18.72 6.16 -10.25
N HIS A 83 -18.69 5.36 -11.32
CA HIS A 83 -19.07 5.82 -12.66
C HIS A 83 -20.58 5.95 -12.90
N TRP A 84 -21.42 5.52 -11.95
CA TRP A 84 -22.87 5.40 -12.13
C TRP A 84 -23.66 6.33 -11.20
N GLY A 85 -23.06 7.46 -10.82
CA GLY A 85 -23.75 8.60 -10.20
C GLY A 85 -23.93 8.55 -8.68
N LEU A 86 -23.88 7.38 -8.04
CA LEU A 86 -24.00 7.27 -6.58
C LEU A 86 -22.69 6.77 -5.95
N PRO A 87 -22.06 7.49 -5.02
CA PRO A 87 -20.81 7.06 -4.42
C PRO A 87 -20.96 5.71 -3.71
N CYS A 88 -19.96 4.84 -3.86
CA CYS A 88 -19.88 3.57 -3.14
C CYS A 88 -19.33 3.81 -1.74
N LEU A 89 -19.93 3.15 -0.74
CA LEU A 89 -19.39 3.13 0.62
C LEU A 89 -18.34 2.04 0.73
N VAL A 90 -17.15 2.41 1.21
CA VAL A 90 -16.07 1.49 1.54
C VAL A 90 -15.56 1.75 2.95
N THR A 91 -14.89 0.77 3.53
CA THR A 91 -14.20 0.95 4.81
C THR A 91 -12.75 1.32 4.56
N ARG A 92 -12.33 2.46 5.11
CA ARG A 92 -10.94 2.85 5.25
C ARG A 92 -10.37 2.29 6.54
N TYR A 93 -9.24 1.62 6.41
CA TYR A 93 -8.50 1.02 7.51
C TYR A 93 -7.26 1.83 7.82
N SER A 94 -6.93 1.93 9.10
CA SER A 94 -5.64 2.44 9.58
C SER A 94 -5.21 1.68 10.82
N LEU A 95 -3.89 1.62 11.04
CA LEU A 95 -3.31 0.99 12.23
C LEU A 95 -2.93 2.09 13.23
N PRO A 96 -3.55 2.15 14.42
CA PRO A 96 -3.18 3.11 15.46
C PRO A 96 -1.71 3.00 15.83
N THR A 97 -1.08 4.13 16.17
CA THR A 97 0.33 4.16 16.59
C THR A 97 0.61 3.25 17.79
N SER A 98 -0.37 3.03 18.67
CA SER A 98 -0.28 2.08 19.79
C SER A 98 0.00 0.65 19.34
N GLU A 99 -0.50 0.25 18.17
CA GLU A 99 -0.36 -1.09 17.61
C GLU A 99 0.92 -1.26 16.77
N HIS A 100 1.66 -0.18 16.47
CA HIS A 100 2.83 -0.24 15.60
C HIS A 100 3.93 -1.15 16.11
N LYS A 101 4.19 -1.14 17.42
CA LYS A 101 5.20 -2.03 18.02
C LYS A 101 4.84 -3.49 17.77
N ARG A 102 3.57 -3.86 17.96
CA ARG A 102 3.06 -5.21 17.68
C ARG A 102 3.11 -5.51 16.19
N GLY A 103 2.68 -4.57 15.35
CA GLY A 103 2.70 -4.71 13.89
C GLY A 103 4.11 -4.98 13.35
N ARG A 104 5.15 -4.28 13.86
CA ARG A 104 6.55 -4.54 13.47
C ARG A 104 7.00 -5.94 13.87
N ASN A 105 6.62 -6.42 15.05
CA ASN A 105 6.93 -7.78 15.49
C ASN A 105 6.26 -8.84 14.59
N VAL A 106 4.99 -8.63 14.24
CA VAL A 106 4.25 -9.50 13.32
C VAL A 106 4.89 -9.48 11.94
N LEU A 107 5.29 -8.31 11.44
CA LEU A 107 5.97 -8.20 10.15
C LEU A 107 7.28 -9.00 10.14
N ALA A 108 8.12 -8.84 11.16
CA ALA A 108 9.36 -9.60 11.30
C ALA A 108 9.12 -11.12 11.42
N MET A 109 8.04 -11.53 12.09
CA MET A 109 7.64 -12.94 12.16
C MET A 109 7.24 -13.47 10.77
N LEU A 110 6.42 -12.73 10.02
CA LEU A 110 5.96 -13.10 8.69
C LEU A 110 7.12 -13.26 7.70
N GLU A 111 8.12 -12.38 7.77
CA GLU A 111 9.33 -12.45 6.95
C GLU A 111 10.15 -13.70 7.26
N LYS A 112 10.33 -14.04 8.55
CA LYS A 112 11.03 -15.26 9.00
C LYS A 112 10.29 -16.54 8.59
N THR A 113 8.97 -16.60 8.80
CA THR A 113 8.17 -17.79 8.42
C THR A 113 8.13 -17.97 6.90
N GLY A 114 8.07 -16.87 6.14
CA GLY A 114 8.17 -16.90 4.69
C GLY A 114 9.48 -17.49 4.19
N ALA A 115 10.60 -17.25 4.89
CA ALA A 115 11.88 -17.88 4.59
C ALA A 115 11.86 -19.40 4.89
N SER A 116 11.31 -19.82 6.03
CA SER A 116 11.26 -21.24 6.45
C SER A 116 10.38 -22.10 5.54
N ARG A 117 9.16 -21.67 5.16
CA ARG A 117 8.28 -22.45 4.25
C ARG A 117 8.89 -22.71 2.88
N ARG A 118 9.83 -21.87 2.45
CA ARG A 118 10.50 -22.01 1.15
C ARG A 118 11.67 -23.00 1.18
N GLN A 119 12.29 -23.22 2.34
CA GLN A 119 13.37 -24.21 2.49
C GLN A 119 12.87 -25.66 2.44
N VAL A 120 11.59 -25.90 2.77
CA VAL A 120 10.97 -27.24 2.75
C VAL A 120 10.50 -27.64 1.33
N ALA A 121 10.38 -26.68 0.42
CA ALA A 121 9.87 -26.88 -0.95
C ALA A 121 10.97 -26.88 -2.03
N ALA A 122 12.26 -26.83 -1.62
CA ALA A 122 13.43 -26.89 -2.49
C ALA A 122 14.15 -28.22 -2.27
#